data_AF-A0A7Y4XKM6-F1
#
_entry.id   AF-A0A7Y4XKM6-F1
#
_cell.length_a   1.000
_cell.length_b   1.000
_cell.length_c   1.000
_cell.angle_alpha   90.00
_cell.angle_beta   90.00
_cell.angle_gamma   90.00
#
_symmetry.space_group_name_H-M   'P 1'
#
loop_
_entity.id
_entity.type
_entity.pdbx_description
1 polymer ?
#
loop_
_entity_poly.entity_id
_entity_poly.type
_entity_poly.pdbx_seq_one_letter_code
_entity_poly.pdbx_strand_id
1 'polypeptide(L)' 'MKIKRLLHNHPSGDPTPSRADIDMTRQIMDAARPLGVSVHDHIIVGRDGHASLKALRLI' A
#
# COMPACT_ATOMS: atom_id res chain seq x y z
N MET A 1 15.24 -9.90 8.72
CA MET A 1 14.31 -9.41 7.67
C MET A 1 13.48 -8.27 8.26
N LYS A 2 13.49 -7.07 7.66
CA LYS A 2 12.67 -5.94 8.15
C LYS A 2 11.36 -5.90 7.37
N ILE A 3 10.25 -5.86 8.10
CA ILE A 3 8.89 -5.74 7.54
C ILE A 3 8.55 -4.26 7.46
N LYS A 4 8.11 -3.79 6.30
CA LYS A 4 7.73 -2.38 6.06
C LYS A 4 6.30 -2.30 5.54
N ARG A 5 5.63 -1.19 5.88
CA ARG A 5 4.30 -0.84 5.35
C ARG A 5 4.41 0.49 4.62
N LEU A 6 3.67 0.63 3.53
CA LEU A 6 3.47 1.91 2.88
C LEU A 6 2.23 2.58 3.47
N LEU A 7 2.30 3.90 3.62
CA LEU A 7 1.18 4.72 4.05
C LEU A 7 1.08 5.92 3.13
N HIS A 8 -0.12 6.21 2.66
CA HIS A 8 -0.39 7.50 2.04
C HIS A 8 -1.80 7.99 2.40
N ASN A 9 -1.98 9.30 2.29
CA ASN A 9 -3.21 9.97 2.61
C ASN A 9 -4.00 10.30 1.33
N HIS A 10 -5.30 10.08 1.34
CA HIS A 10 -6.25 10.59 0.35
C HIS A 10 -6.92 11.86 0.92
N PRO A 11 -6.51 13.07 0.49
CA PRO A 11 -7.10 14.32 0.98
C PRO A 11 -8.60 14.45 0.67
N SER A 12 -9.08 13.71 -0.35
CA SER A 12 -10.49 13.62 -0.71
C SER A 12 -11.38 13.05 0.39
N GLY A 13 -10.81 12.27 1.31
CA GLY A 13 -11.54 11.60 2.39
C GLY A 13 -11.80 10.11 2.15
N ASP A 14 -11.98 9.71 0.88
CA ASP A 14 -12.25 8.33 0.46
C ASP A 14 -10.96 7.48 0.40
N PRO A 15 -10.81 6.44 1.23
CA PRO A 15 -9.62 5.57 1.24
C PRO A 15 -9.64 4.49 0.15
N THR A 16 -10.61 4.48 -0.77
CA THR A 16 -10.70 3.47 -1.83
C THR A 16 -9.44 3.47 -2.71
N PRO A 17 -8.74 2.32 -2.84
CA PRO A 17 -7.52 2.25 -3.64
C PRO A 17 -7.81 2.43 -5.13
N SER A 18 -7.02 3.28 -5.78
CA SER A 18 -7.02 3.41 -7.23
C SER A 18 -6.15 2.32 -7.88
N ARG A 19 -6.28 2.17 -9.20
CA ARG A 19 -5.38 1.29 -9.96
C ARG A 19 -3.91 1.74 -9.88
N ALA A 20 -3.67 3.05 -9.86
CA ALA A 20 -2.34 3.62 -9.75
C ALA A 20 -1.69 3.25 -8.40
N ASP A 21 -2.45 3.22 -7.31
CA ASP A 21 -1.94 2.81 -5.99
C ASP A 21 -1.45 1.37 -6.00
N ILE A 22 -2.24 0.47 -6.60
CA ILE A 22 -1.90 -0.96 -6.71
C ILE A 22 -0.64 -1.15 -7.55
N ASP A 23 -0.59 -0.52 -8.73
CA ASP A 23 0.53 -0.69 -9.66
C ASP A 23 1.82 -0.10 -9.08
N MET A 24 1.75 1.07 -8.45
CA MET A 24 2.88 1.65 -7.69
C MET A 24 3.35 0.73 -6.56
N THR A 25 2.42 0.16 -5.79
CA THR A 25 2.76 -0.75 -4.68
C THR A 25 3.53 -1.97 -5.16
N ARG A 26 3.10 -2.57 -6.28
CA ARG A 26 3.78 -3.73 -6.88
C ARG A 26 5.19 -3.38 -7.35
N GLN A 27 5.37 -2.22 -7.98
CA GLN A 27 6.70 -1.75 -8.38
C GLN A 27 7.64 -1.57 -7.18
N ILE A 28 7.13 -1.01 -6.07
CA ILE A 28 7.91 -0.87 -4.83
C ILE A 28 8.23 -2.25 -4.23
N MET A 29 7.29 -3.19 -4.22
CA MET A 29 7.52 -4.57 -3.76
C MET A 29 8.63 -5.26 -4.56
N ASP A 30 8.63 -5.10 -5.88
CA ASP A 30 9.62 -5.70 -6.75
C ASP A 30 11.01 -5.06 -6.58
N ALA A 31 11.07 -3.74 -6.40
CA ALA A 31 12.32 -3.03 -6.10
C ALA A 31 12.88 -3.37 -4.70
N ALA A 32 12.01 -3.63 -3.71
CA ALA A 32 12.42 -3.96 -2.34
C ALA A 32 12.92 -5.41 -2.19
N ARG A 33 12.42 -6.33 -3.04
CA ARG A 33 12.74 -7.75 -3.01
C ARG A 33 14.24 -8.08 -3.06
N PRO A 34 15.05 -7.56 -4.01
CA PRO A 34 16.48 -7.84 -4.06
C PRO A 34 17.26 -7.25 -2.88
N LEU A 35 16.68 -6.28 -2.16
CA LEU A 35 17.27 -5.68 -0.96
C LEU A 35 16.96 -6.48 0.32
N GLY A 36 16.26 -7.61 0.21
CA GLY A 36 15.83 -8.42 1.36
C GLY A 36 14.78 -7.71 2.23
N VAL A 37 14.06 -6.74 1.65
CA VAL A 37 12.99 -5.99 2.32
C VAL A 37 11.64 -6.50 1.84
N SER A 38 10.76 -6.80 2.80
CA SER A 38 9.38 -7.19 2.51
C SER A 38 8.42 -6.04 2.78
N VAL A 39 7.64 -5.66 1.77
CA VAL A 39 6.50 -4.75 1.94
C VAL A 39 5.29 -5.61 2.28
N HIS A 40 4.76 -5.44 3.48
CA HIS A 40 3.72 -6.31 4.02
C HIS A 40 2.32 -5.80 3.75
N ASP A 41 2.18 -4.48 3.65
CA ASP A 41 0.88 -3.86 3.41
C ASP A 41 1.07 -2.45 2.87
N HIS A 42 0.00 -1.96 2.25
CA HIS A 42 -0.16 -0.56 1.91
C HIS A 42 -1.48 -0.09 2.49
N ILE A 43 -1.40 0.85 3.44
CA ILE A 43 -2.56 1.45 4.09
C ILE A 43 -2.84 2.82 3.47
N ILE A 44 -4.03 2.98 2.91
CA ILE A 44 -4.56 4.27 2.47
C ILE A 44 -5.37 4.85 3.60
N VAL A 45 -5.07 6.07 4.02
CA VAL A 45 -5.78 6.76 5.10
C VAL A 45 -6.57 7.91 4.51
N GLY A 46 -7.85 7.99 4.87
CA GLY A 46 -8.75 9.07 4.51
C GLY A 46 -9.52 9.57 5.74
N ARG A 47 -10.35 10.58 5.54
CA ARG A 47 -11.27 11.08 6.59
C ARG A 47 -12.28 10.01 6.99
N ASP A 48 -12.79 9.27 6.02
CA ASP A 48 -13.89 8.32 6.20
C ASP A 48 -13.40 6.94 6.68
N GLY A 49 -12.09 6.78 6.87
CA GLY A 49 -11.49 5.56 7.40
C GLY A 49 -10.13 5.24 6.76
N HIS A 50 -9.87 3.96 6.58
CA HIS A 50 -8.65 3.46 5.96
C HIS A 50 -8.91 2.19 5.16
N ALA A 51 -8.08 1.93 4.16
CA ALA A 51 -8.10 0.70 3.37
C ALA A 51 -6.72 0.03 3.41
N SER A 52 -6.71 -1.29 3.59
CA SER A 52 -5.51 -2.12 3.47
C SER A 52 -5.56 -2.86 2.14
N LEU A 53 -4.57 -2.64 1.28
CA LEU A 53 -4.47 -3.37 0.01
C LEU A 53 -4.35 -4.87 0.26
N LYS A 54 -3.64 -5.29 1.31
CA LYS A 54 -3.55 -6.71 1.67
C LYS A 54 -4.89 -7.29 2.14
N ALA A 55 -5.63 -6.59 3.00
CA ALA A 55 -6.94 -7.05 3.48
C ALA A 55 -7.96 -7.18 2.34
N LEU A 56 -7.87 -6.28 1.35
CA LEU A 56 -8.65 -6.32 0.12
C LEU A 56 -8.13 -7.33 -0.93
N ARG A 57 -7.04 -8.04 -0.64
CA ARG A 57 -6.40 -9.04 -1.52
C ARG A 57 -5.96 -8.46 -2.87
N LEU A 58 -5.52 -7.21 -2.88
CA LEU A 58 -5.02 -6.51 -4.07
C LEU A 58 -3.51 -6.73 -4.29
N ILE A 59 -2.81 -7.14 -3.23
CA ILE A 59 -1.38 -7.49 -3.19
C ILE A 59 -1.14 -8.75 -2.36
#